data_AF-A0A252F681-F1
#
_entry.id   AF-A0A252F681-F1
#
_cell.length_a   1.000
_cell.length_b   1.000
_cell.length_c   1.000
_cell.angle_alpha   90.00
_cell.angle_beta   90.00
_cell.angle_gamma   90.00
#
_symmetry.space_group_name_H-M   'P 1'
#
loop_
_entity.id
_entity.type
_entity.pdbx_description
1 polymer ?
#
loop_
_entity_poly.entity_id
_entity_poly.type
_entity_poly.pdbx_seq_one_letter_code
_entity_poly.pdbx_strand_id
1 'polypeptide(L)' 'MYCRNCGLELRDGAKFCPKCGAPQSERVEKKSRKTRWYVVASGLAALALIAGSAIGLFERRS' A
#
# COMPACT_ATOMS: atom_id res chain seq x y z
N MET A 1 -10.70 8.96 26.41
CA MET A 1 -9.34 8.37 26.21
C MET A 1 -8.26 9.39 26.56
N TYR A 2 -7.05 9.01 26.98
CA TYR A 2 -5.98 9.99 27.29
C TYR A 2 -4.93 10.09 26.17
N CYS A 3 -4.36 11.29 26.00
CA CYS A 3 -3.33 11.55 25.01
C CYS A 3 -2.06 10.77 25.35
N ARG A 4 -1.58 9.95 24.41
CA ARG A 4 -0.37 9.14 24.60
C ARG A 4 0.92 9.95 24.74
N ASN A 5 0.89 11.23 24.39
CA ASN A 5 2.05 12.12 24.41
C ASN A 5 2.05 13.06 25.63
N CYS A 6 0.91 13.65 25.98
CA CYS A 6 0.83 14.70 27.00
C CYS A 6 -0.17 14.43 28.13
N GLY A 7 -0.87 13.29 28.12
CA GLY A 7 -1.80 12.89 29.17
C GLY A 7 -3.13 13.65 29.23
N LEU A 8 -3.42 14.55 28.29
CA LEU A 8 -4.71 15.25 28.23
C LEU A 8 -5.87 14.27 28.00
N GLU A 9 -6.98 14.45 28.70
CA GLU A 9 -8.24 13.77 28.38
C GLU A 9 -8.76 14.21 27.00
N LEU A 10 -8.92 13.24 26.11
CA LEU A 10 -9.44 13.39 24.77
C LEU A 10 -10.82 12.74 24.68
N ARG A 11 -11.71 13.41 23.95
CA ARG A 11 -12.97 12.83 23.48
C ARG A 11 -12.70 11.67 22.54
N ASP A 12 -13.54 10.65 22.60
CA ASP A 12 -13.44 9.47 21.73
C ASP A 12 -13.53 9.87 20.24
N GLY A 13 -12.62 9.34 19.43
CA GLY A 13 -12.51 9.67 18.01
C GLY A 13 -11.67 10.90 17.65
N ALA A 14 -11.06 11.59 18.62
CA ALA A 14 -10.11 12.67 18.34
C ALA A 14 -8.93 12.17 17.50
N LYS A 15 -8.74 12.74 16.30
CA LYS A 15 -7.63 12.38 15.39
C LYS A 15 -6.30 12.98 15.83
N PHE A 16 -6.34 14.11 16.52
CA PHE A 16 -5.18 14.86 17.00
C PHE A 16 -5.46 15.43 18.38
N CYS A 17 -4.40 15.63 19.17
CA CYS A 17 -4.52 16.23 20.49
C CYS A 17 -4.61 17.76 20.40
N PRO A 18 -5.64 18.42 20.97
CA PRO A 18 -5.75 19.88 20.94
C PRO A 18 -4.72 20.60 21.82
N LYS A 19 -4.12 19.90 22.79
CA LYS A 19 -3.09 20.48 23.68
C LYS A 19 -1.70 20.43 23.08
N CYS A 20 -1.29 19.29 22.51
CA CYS A 20 0.09 19.10 22.02
C CYS A 20 0.22 18.87 20.51
N GLY A 21 -0.90 18.79 19.77
CA GLY A 21 -0.90 18.53 18.33
C GLY A 21 -0.60 17.08 17.92
N ALA A 22 -0.24 16.20 18.87
CA ALA A 22 0.14 14.83 18.55
C ALA A 22 -1.03 14.04 17.92
N PRO A 23 -0.82 13.33 16.80
CA PRO A 23 -1.84 12.49 16.19
C PRO A 23 -2.23 11.35 17.15
N GLN A 24 -3.53 11.16 17.32
CA GLN A 24 -4.14 10.11 18.16
C GLN A 24 -4.86 9.06 17.32
N SER A 25 -5.14 9.34 16.03
CA SER A 25 -5.63 8.34 15.08
C SER A 25 -4.49 7.74 14.27
N GLU A 26 -4.12 6.50 14.58
CA GLU A 26 -3.14 5.72 13.82
C GLU A 26 -3.73 5.06 12.56
N ARG A 27 -4.88 5.55 12.06
CA ARG A 27 -5.39 5.18 10.73
C ARG A 27 -4.83 6.12 9.67
N VAL A 28 -3.51 6.30 9.67
CA VAL A 28 -2.83 6.52 8.39
C VAL A 28 -2.85 5.16 7.71
N GLU A 29 -3.90 4.97 6.94
CA GLU A 29 -3.96 4.13 5.76
C GLU A 29 -2.65 3.33 5.52
N LYS A 30 -2.62 2.07 5.94
CA LYS A 30 -1.55 1.11 5.60
C LYS A 30 -1.66 0.78 4.11
N LYS A 31 -1.34 1.73 3.24
CA LYS A 31 -1.30 1.58 1.78
C LYS A 31 0.07 2.02 1.29
N SER A 32 1.15 1.27 1.57
CA SER A 32 2.47 1.69 1.04
C SER A 32 3.60 0.67 0.92
N ARG A 33 3.34 -0.65 0.83
CA ARG A 33 4.40 -1.58 0.35
C ARG A 33 3.89 -2.63 -0.61
N LYS A 34 2.70 -3.17 -0.35
CA LYS A 34 2.12 -4.22 -1.19
C LYS A 34 1.72 -3.73 -2.58
N THR A 35 1.10 -2.54 -2.67
CA THR A 35 0.68 -1.94 -3.95
C THR A 35 1.86 -1.75 -4.91
N ARG A 36 3.03 -1.31 -4.42
CA ARG A 36 4.22 -1.07 -5.26
C ARG A 36 4.83 -2.37 -5.81
N TRP A 37 4.86 -3.44 -5.01
CA TRP A 37 5.35 -4.73 -5.49
C TRP A 37 4.36 -5.40 -6.47
N TYR A 38 3.06 -5.27 -6.22
CA TYR A 38 2.02 -5.81 -7.11
C TYR A 38 2.05 -5.18 -8.50
N VAL A 39 2.23 -3.86 -8.62
CA VAL A 39 2.28 -3.20 -9.95
C VAL A 39 3.50 -3.62 -10.78
N VAL A 40 4.64 -3.85 -10.13
CA VAL A 40 5.85 -4.36 -10.80
C VAL A 40 5.65 -5.81 -11.24
N ALA A 41 5.10 -6.66 -10.36
CA ALA A 41 4.80 -8.05 -10.66
C ALA A 41 3.77 -8.18 -11.81
N SER A 42 2.70 -7.38 -11.80
CA SER A 42 1.69 -7.38 -12.86
C SER A 42 2.26 -6.90 -14.20
N GLY A 43 3.16 -5.90 -14.18
CA GLY A 43 3.82 -5.41 -15.39
C GLY A 43 4.71 -6.47 -16.04
N LEU A 44 5.55 -7.15 -15.25
CA LEU A 44 6.42 -8.22 -15.75
C LEU A 44 5.63 -9.41 -16.29
N ALA A 45 4.55 -9.81 -15.60
CA ALA A 45 3.68 -10.89 -16.07
C ALA A 45 3.00 -10.54 -17.40
N ALA A 46 2.49 -9.32 -17.56
CA ALA A 46 1.89 -8.87 -18.81
C ALA A 46 2.92 -8.85 -19.96
N LEU A 47 4.13 -8.34 -19.72
CA LEU A 47 5.21 -8.35 -20.71
C LEU A 47 5.60 -9.77 -21.13
N ALA A 48 5.67 -10.72 -20.20
CA ALA A 48 5.98 -12.11 -20.51
C ALA A 48 4.90 -12.79 -21.37
N LEU A 49 3.61 -12.49 -21.15
CA LEU A 49 2.52 -13.02 -21.98
C LEU A 49 2.53 -12.43 -23.40
N ILE A 50 2.80 -11.12 -23.52
CA ILE A 50 2.90 -10.42 -24.81
C ILE A 50 4.13 -10.89 -25.60
N ALA A 51 5.28 -11.08 -24.94
CA ALA A 51 6.49 -11.58 -25.61
C ALA A 51 6.44 -13.09 -25.89
N GLY A 52 5.89 -13.89 -24.98
CA GLY A 52 5.82 -15.35 -25.10
C GLY A 52 4.90 -15.83 -26.23
N SER A 53 3.86 -15.07 -26.57
CA SER A 53 2.97 -15.37 -27.69
C SER A 53 3.64 -15.24 -29.07
N ALA A 54 4.77 -14.51 -29.17
CA ALA A 54 5.59 -14.47 -30.39
C ALA A 54 6.50 -15.69 -30.55
N ILE A 55 6.85 -16.38 -29.44
CA ILE A 55 7.78 -17.51 -29.45
C ILE A 55 7.04 -18.84 -29.72
N GLY A 56 5.78 -18.96 -29.26
CA GLY A 56 5.01 -20.21 -29.36
C GLY A 56 4.48 -20.62 -30.75
N LEU A 57 4.56 -19.76 -31.77
CA LEU A 57 4.13 -20.09 -33.14
C LEU A 57 5.26 -20.64 -34.03
N PHE A 58 6.52 -20.55 -33.60
CA PHE A 58 7.66 -20.94 -34.43
C PHE A 58 8.11 -22.40 -34.23
N GLU A 59 7.90 -22.99 -33.06
CA GLU A 59 8.41 -24.34 -32.72
C GLU A 59 7.48 -25.50 -33.14
N ARG A 60 6.51 -25.23 -34.03
CA ARG A 60 5.69 -26.27 -34.69
C ARG A 60 5.83 -26.22 -36.22
N ARG A 61 6.99 -25.76 -36.71
CA ARG A 61 7.36 -25.75 -38.14
C ARG A 61 8.87 -25.98 -38.36
N SER A 62 9.49 -26.87 -37.59
CA SER A 62 10.81 -27.46 -37.93
C SER A 62 10.72 -28.98 -37.83
#